data_AF-A0A0F9TTH8-F1
#
_entry.id   AF-A0A0F9TTH8-F1
#
_cell.length_a   1.000
_cell.length_b   1.000
_cell.length_c   1.000
_cell.angle_alpha   90.00
_cell.angle_beta   90.00
_cell.angle_gamma   90.00
#
_symmetry.space_group_name_H-M   'P 1'
#
loop_
_entity.id
_entity.type
_entity.pdbx_description
1 polymer ?
#
loop_
_entity_poly.entity_id
_entity_poly.type
_entity_poly.pdbx_seq_one_letter_code
_entity_poly.pdbx_strand_id
1 'polypeptide(L)'
;MEQSALVTNMKVAQYEYSFAKHGGVTGEITVGPKLLPKGAKIFQGFIDVSAAVTSGSSATIQLKVTGADDILASTGKSSFSLAALLDVVPVGTVATMVIVAAAANLIVTVGTADLTAGIFTVNLFYVITE
;
A
#
# COMPACT_ATOMS: atom_id res chain seq x y z
N MET A 1 5.43 -26.56 32.28
CA MET A 1 6.11 -25.27 32.07
C MET A 1 5.30 -24.53 31.03
N GLU A 2 4.62 -23.46 31.41
CA GLU A 2 3.90 -22.63 30.44
C GLU A 2 4.93 -21.98 29.50
N GLN A 3 4.64 -21.99 28.21
CA GLN A 3 5.56 -21.53 27.17
C GLN A 3 5.71 -20.01 27.26
N SER A 4 6.90 -19.53 27.62
CA SER A 4 7.22 -18.09 27.76
C SER A 4 7.49 -17.39 26.42
N ALA A 5 7.61 -18.14 25.32
CA ALA A 5 7.94 -17.61 24.00
C ALA A 5 6.69 -17.27 23.18
N LEU A 6 6.67 -16.08 22.58
CA LEU A 6 5.63 -15.64 21.64
C LEU A 6 5.79 -16.33 20.28
N VAL A 7 4.69 -16.78 19.68
CA VAL A 7 4.66 -17.31 18.31
C VAL A 7 4.41 -16.16 17.34
N THR A 8 5.32 -15.98 16.37
CA THR A 8 5.23 -14.91 15.37
C THR A 8 5.26 -15.49 13.98
N ASN A 9 4.35 -15.02 13.11
CA ASN A 9 4.26 -15.42 11.72
C ASN A 9 4.60 -14.25 10.79
N MET A 10 5.36 -14.53 9.74
CA MET A 10 5.54 -13.59 8.62
C MET A 10 4.48 -13.88 7.56
N LYS A 11 3.77 -12.83 7.13
CA LYS A 11 2.68 -12.91 6.15
C LYS A 11 2.84 -11.78 5.13
N VAL A 12 2.16 -11.93 3.99
CA VAL A 12 2.11 -10.91 2.94
C VAL A 12 0.66 -10.47 2.75
N ALA A 13 0.41 -9.16 2.87
CA ALA A 13 -0.83 -8.55 2.45
C ALA A 13 -0.66 -8.04 1.01
N GLN A 14 -1.58 -8.43 0.14
CA GLN A 14 -1.57 -8.04 -1.27
C GLN A 14 -2.86 -7.29 -1.58
N TYR A 15 -2.71 -6.13 -2.20
CA TYR A 15 -3.79 -5.24 -2.58
C TYR A 15 -3.65 -4.87 -4.05
N GLU A 16 -4.62 -5.22 -4.87
CA GLU A 16 -4.67 -4.81 -6.28
C GLU A 16 -5.55 -3.58 -6.41
N TYR A 17 -4.96 -2.46 -6.80
CA TYR A 17 -5.72 -1.35 -7.37
C TYR A 17 -5.91 -1.57 -8.87
N SER A 18 -7.12 -1.30 -9.34
CA SER A 18 -7.47 -1.32 -10.76
C SER A 18 -8.46 -0.20 -11.03
N PHE A 19 -8.16 0.65 -12.01
CA PHE A 19 -9.04 1.74 -12.44
C PHE A 19 -10.44 1.25 -12.78
N ALA A 20 -10.55 0.08 -13.43
CA ALA A 20 -11.84 -0.49 -13.81
C ALA A 20 -12.71 -0.87 -12.60
N LYS A 21 -12.09 -1.24 -11.47
CA LYS A 21 -12.79 -1.65 -10.24
C LYS A 21 -13.05 -0.49 -9.29
N HIS A 22 -12.10 0.45 -9.20
CA HIS A 22 -12.07 1.45 -8.14
C HIS A 22 -12.27 2.89 -8.64
N GLY A 23 -12.28 3.11 -9.96
CA GLY A 23 -12.24 4.45 -10.54
C GLY A 23 -10.90 5.14 -10.31
N GLY A 24 -10.85 6.44 -10.56
CA GLY A 24 -9.63 7.24 -10.45
C GLY A 24 -9.87 8.68 -10.02
N VAL A 25 -11.02 8.96 -9.41
CA VAL A 25 -11.36 10.32 -8.97
C VAL A 25 -10.41 10.76 -7.86
N THR A 26 -10.07 12.05 -7.87
CA THR A 26 -9.32 12.69 -6.79
C THR A 26 -9.97 12.43 -5.42
N GLY A 27 -9.14 12.08 -4.44
CA GLY A 27 -9.58 11.69 -3.09
C GLY A 27 -9.12 10.30 -2.68
N GLU A 28 -9.73 9.79 -1.62
CA GLU A 28 -9.37 8.51 -1.00
C GLU A 28 -10.17 7.36 -1.60
N ILE A 29 -9.45 6.33 -2.02
CA ILE A 29 -9.99 5.11 -2.60
C ILE A 29 -9.56 3.95 -1.71
N THR A 30 -10.52 3.25 -1.12
CA THR A 30 -10.22 2.08 -0.26
C THR A 30 -10.08 0.83 -1.12
N VAL A 31 -8.94 0.14 -1.01
CA VAL A 31 -8.68 -1.15 -1.65
C VAL A 31 -8.90 -2.26 -0.63
N GLY A 32 -10.05 -2.94 -0.70
CA GLY A 32 -10.52 -3.88 0.33
C GLY A 32 -11.36 -5.03 -0.22
N PRO A 33 -11.81 -5.98 0.64
CA PRO A 33 -11.91 -5.86 2.10
C PRO A 33 -10.83 -6.61 2.89
N LYS A 34 -9.68 -6.99 2.29
CA LYS A 34 -8.64 -7.75 3.00
C LYS A 34 -7.94 -6.84 4.03
N LEU A 35 -8.42 -6.85 5.28
CA LEU A 35 -7.85 -6.03 6.34
C LEU A 35 -6.47 -6.54 6.77
N LEU A 36 -5.52 -5.63 6.89
CA LEU A 36 -4.31 -5.84 7.69
C LEU A 36 -4.73 -5.89 9.17
N PRO A 37 -4.30 -6.92 9.93
CA PRO A 37 -4.75 -7.08 11.32
C PRO A 37 -4.12 -6.02 12.24
N LYS A 38 -4.86 -5.64 13.28
CA LYS A 38 -4.32 -4.80 14.35
C LYS A 38 -3.05 -5.41 14.93
N GLY A 39 -2.03 -4.58 15.13
CA GLY A 39 -0.74 -5.00 15.69
C GLY A 39 0.23 -5.63 14.68
N ALA A 40 -0.17 -5.75 13.41
CA ALA A 40 0.76 -6.10 12.33
C ALA A 40 1.88 -5.06 12.25
N LYS A 41 3.13 -5.51 12.21
CA LYS A 41 4.27 -4.64 11.91
C LYS A 41 4.69 -4.87 10.46
N ILE A 42 4.36 -3.91 9.60
CA ILE A 42 4.78 -3.89 8.20
C ILE A 42 6.24 -3.46 8.18
N PHE A 43 7.11 -4.29 7.61
CA PHE A 43 8.55 -4.04 7.64
C PHE A 43 9.17 -3.85 6.26
N GLN A 44 8.55 -4.40 5.22
CA GLN A 44 9.00 -4.27 3.84
C GLN A 44 7.82 -4.34 2.89
N GLY A 45 8.01 -3.87 1.66
CA GLY A 45 7.08 -4.11 0.57
C GLY A 45 7.62 -3.69 -0.78
N PHE A 46 6.77 -3.80 -1.79
CA PHE A 46 7.01 -3.25 -3.12
C PHE A 46 5.68 -3.07 -3.85
N ILE A 47 5.68 -2.23 -4.88
CA ILE A 47 4.55 -1.99 -5.77
C ILE A 47 4.94 -2.51 -7.16
N ASP A 48 4.07 -3.32 -7.75
CA ASP A 48 4.22 -3.88 -9.08
C ASP A 48 3.14 -3.32 -10.01
N VAL A 49 3.56 -2.62 -11.08
CA VAL A 49 2.65 -1.93 -12.00
C VAL A 49 2.41 -2.79 -13.24
N SER A 50 1.24 -3.44 -13.28
CA SER A 50 0.84 -4.30 -14.40
C SER A 50 0.18 -3.55 -15.56
N ALA A 51 -0.32 -2.33 -15.32
CA ALA A 51 -0.75 -1.42 -16.37
C ALA A 51 -0.42 0.03 -15.99
N ALA A 52 0.19 0.77 -16.92
CA ALA A 52 0.64 2.14 -16.69
C ALA A 52 -0.51 3.03 -16.18
N VAL A 53 -0.23 3.82 -15.14
CA VAL A 53 -1.20 4.77 -14.59
C VAL A 53 -1.22 6.02 -15.47
N THR A 54 -2.40 6.39 -15.97
CA THR A 54 -2.57 7.57 -16.83
C THR A 54 -3.50 8.59 -16.20
N SER A 55 -3.37 9.84 -16.63
CA SER A 55 -4.24 10.97 -16.30
C SER A 55 -4.12 11.99 -17.43
N GLY A 56 -5.13 12.86 -17.60
CA GLY A 56 -5.08 13.98 -18.53
C GLY A 56 -4.06 15.07 -18.14
N SER A 57 -3.57 15.08 -16.90
CA SER A 57 -2.54 16.01 -16.41
C SER A 57 -1.64 15.35 -15.36
N SER A 58 -0.90 16.14 -14.57
CA SER A 58 0.04 15.64 -13.57
C SER A 58 -0.69 15.17 -12.30
N ALA A 59 -1.17 13.93 -12.29
CA ALA A 59 -1.74 13.26 -11.11
C ALA A 59 -0.65 12.74 -10.14
N THR A 60 -0.98 12.67 -8.85
CA THR A 60 -0.14 12.01 -7.82
C THR A 60 -0.88 10.86 -7.15
N ILE A 61 -0.13 9.87 -6.69
CA ILE A 61 -0.62 8.72 -5.93
C ILE A 61 0.13 8.69 -4.60
N GLN A 62 -0.62 8.53 -3.51
CA GLN A 62 -0.13 8.26 -2.16
C GLN A 62 -0.79 6.98 -1.66
N LEU A 63 -0.08 6.20 -0.85
CA LEU A 63 -0.62 4.99 -0.25
C LEU A 63 -0.52 5.08 1.26
N LYS A 64 -1.60 4.70 1.95
CA LYS A 64 -1.62 4.65 3.41
C LYS A 64 -2.35 3.47 4.03
N VAL A 65 -1.97 3.13 5.26
CA VAL A 65 -2.68 2.17 6.13
C VAL A 65 -3.09 2.80 7.46
N THR A 66 -2.18 3.45 8.19
CA THR A 66 -2.45 4.08 9.50
C THR A 66 -2.28 5.60 9.50
N GLY A 67 -1.22 6.11 8.88
CA GLY A 67 -0.86 7.53 8.84
C GLY A 67 -0.79 8.04 7.40
N ALA A 68 -0.76 9.36 7.22
CA ALA A 68 -0.51 9.91 5.88
C ALA A 68 0.85 9.43 5.36
N ASP A 69 0.90 9.04 4.09
CA ASP A 69 2.13 8.68 3.36
C ASP A 69 2.95 7.51 3.97
N ASP A 70 2.36 6.69 4.83
CA ASP A 70 3.09 5.65 5.57
C ASP A 70 3.47 4.41 4.74
N ILE A 71 2.83 4.21 3.57
CA ILE A 71 3.19 3.15 2.62
C ILE A 71 3.86 3.72 1.37
N LEU A 72 3.37 4.82 0.83
CA LEU A 72 4.00 5.52 -0.30
C LEU A 72 3.70 7.01 -0.18
N ALA A 73 4.75 7.82 -0.16
CA ALA A 73 4.64 9.27 -0.22
C ALA A 73 4.15 9.76 -1.59
N SER A 74 3.76 11.03 -1.67
CA SER A 74 3.23 11.65 -2.89
C SER A 74 4.13 11.42 -4.11
N THR A 75 3.71 10.50 -4.97
CA THR A 75 4.48 10.06 -6.13
C THR A 75 3.72 10.41 -7.40
N GLY A 76 4.38 11.06 -8.35
CA GLY A 76 3.78 11.41 -9.62
C GLY A 76 3.42 10.17 -10.44
N LYS A 77 2.30 10.20 -11.17
CA LYS A 77 1.84 9.08 -12.00
C LYS A 77 2.90 8.56 -12.99
N SER A 78 3.85 9.40 -13.40
CA SER A 78 4.92 9.04 -14.32
C SER A 78 5.85 7.94 -13.79
N SER A 79 5.94 7.79 -12.46
CA SER A 79 6.71 6.70 -11.84
C SER A 79 5.98 5.35 -11.97
N PHE A 80 4.67 5.36 -12.19
CA PHE A 80 3.85 4.17 -12.38
C PHE A 80 3.73 3.81 -13.86
N SER A 81 4.88 3.63 -14.53
CA SER A 81 4.94 3.13 -15.90
C SER A 81 4.68 1.63 -15.96
N LEU A 82 4.37 1.10 -17.15
CA LEU A 82 4.18 -0.33 -17.35
C LEU A 82 5.44 -1.11 -16.89
N ALA A 83 5.23 -2.16 -16.10
CA ALA A 83 6.28 -3.01 -15.52
C ALA A 83 7.24 -2.27 -14.56
N ALA A 84 6.84 -1.10 -14.04
CA ALA A 84 7.60 -0.44 -12.99
C ALA A 84 7.50 -1.20 -11.68
N LEU A 85 8.62 -1.27 -10.97
CA LEU A 85 8.69 -1.66 -9.56
C LEU A 85 9.03 -0.42 -8.75
N LEU A 86 8.21 -0.13 -7.74
CA LEU A 86 8.43 1.00 -6.84
C LEU A 86 8.65 0.49 -5.43
N ASP A 87 9.56 1.16 -4.73
CA ASP A 87 9.74 0.98 -3.29
C ASP A 87 8.53 1.53 -2.53
N VAL A 88 8.23 0.88 -1.40
CA VAL A 88 7.35 1.45 -0.37
C VAL A 88 8.19 2.12 0.70
N VAL A 89 7.56 2.89 1.59
CA VAL A 89 8.24 3.55 2.71
C VAL A 89 8.90 2.53 3.66
N PRO A 90 8.25 1.42 4.07
CA PRO A 90 8.93 0.36 4.82
C PRO A 90 10.00 -0.36 3.99
N VAL A 91 11.29 -0.15 4.30
CA VAL A 91 12.44 -0.68 3.55
C VAL A 91 13.34 -1.60 4.39
N GLY A 92 12.77 -2.30 5.36
CA GLY A 92 13.51 -3.22 6.23
C GLY A 92 14.27 -2.54 7.37
N THR A 93 14.02 -1.26 7.63
CA THR A 93 14.60 -0.51 8.76
C THR A 93 13.53 -0.18 9.80
N VAL A 94 13.84 -0.33 11.08
CA VAL A 94 12.88 -0.08 12.18
C VAL A 94 12.28 1.34 12.12
N ALA A 95 13.06 2.33 11.69
CA ALA A 95 12.62 3.72 11.56
C ALA A 95 11.50 3.94 10.52
N THR A 96 11.37 3.03 9.54
CA THR A 96 10.37 3.11 8.48
C THR A 96 9.27 2.05 8.61
N MET A 97 9.32 1.23 9.66
CA MET A 97 8.29 0.23 9.92
C MET A 97 6.97 0.89 10.32
N VAL A 98 5.86 0.31 9.87
CA VAL A 98 4.51 0.78 10.20
C VAL A 98 3.82 -0.23 11.10
N ILE A 99 3.28 0.24 12.22
CA ILE A 99 2.45 -0.56 13.11
C ILE A 99 0.98 -0.25 12.82
N VAL A 100 0.22 -1.28 12.49
CA VAL A 100 -1.21 -1.16 12.20
C VAL A 100 -1.99 -0.96 13.51
N ALA A 101 -2.45 0.26 13.77
CA ALA A 101 -3.08 0.64 15.05
C ALA A 101 -4.48 0.02 15.27
N ALA A 102 -5.23 -0.15 14.18
CA ALA A 102 -6.52 -0.83 14.12
C ALA A 102 -6.61 -1.59 12.79
N ALA A 103 -7.44 -2.63 12.72
CA ALA A 103 -7.59 -3.39 11.49
C ALA A 103 -8.02 -2.45 10.34
N ALA A 104 -7.22 -2.39 9.27
CA ALA A 104 -7.35 -1.37 8.24
C ALA A 104 -7.11 -1.93 6.83
N ASN A 105 -7.74 -1.31 5.84
CA ASN A 105 -7.46 -1.56 4.43
C ASN A 105 -6.31 -0.66 3.95
N LEU A 106 -5.74 -1.00 2.80
CA LEU A 106 -4.92 -0.05 2.06
C LEU A 106 -5.81 1.05 1.48
N ILE A 107 -5.40 2.30 1.66
CA ILE A 107 -6.04 3.46 1.04
C ILE A 107 -5.09 4.02 -0.03
N VAL A 108 -5.62 4.17 -1.24
CA VAL A 108 -4.98 4.86 -2.35
C VAL A 108 -5.55 6.27 -2.39
N THR A 109 -4.71 7.28 -2.19
CA THR A 109 -5.12 8.68 -2.37
C THR A 109 -4.67 9.16 -3.73
N VAL A 110 -5.61 9.58 -4.56
CA VAL A 110 -5.35 10.25 -5.84
C VAL A 110 -5.37 11.75 -5.61
N GLY A 111 -4.23 12.40 -5.83
CA GLY A 111 -4.08 13.86 -5.75
C GLY A 111 -4.08 14.51 -7.13
N THR A 112 -4.11 15.85 -7.12
CA THR A 112 -3.90 16.80 -8.24
C THR A 112 -4.78 16.68 -9.50
N ALA A 113 -5.09 15.48 -9.99
CA ALA A 113 -5.96 15.24 -11.14
C ALA A 113 -6.48 13.79 -11.16
N ASP A 114 -7.65 13.59 -11.75
CA ASP A 114 -8.24 12.26 -11.89
C ASP A 114 -7.38 11.36 -12.79
N LEU A 115 -7.29 10.09 -12.42
CA LEU A 115 -6.69 9.04 -13.23
C LEU A 115 -7.66 8.61 -14.33
N THR A 116 -7.10 8.10 -15.43
CA THR A 116 -7.86 7.62 -16.59
C THR A 116 -7.60 6.16 -16.92
N ALA A 117 -6.55 5.56 -16.34
CA ALA A 117 -6.24 4.13 -16.39
C ALA A 117 -5.19 3.80 -15.31
N GLY A 118 -4.94 2.50 -15.11
CA GLY A 118 -3.87 2.00 -14.27
C GLY A 118 -4.26 0.74 -13.49
N ILE A 119 -3.29 -0.16 -13.33
CA ILE A 119 -3.41 -1.33 -12.47
C ILE A 119 -2.06 -1.54 -11.79
N PHE A 120 -2.07 -1.67 -10.47
CA PHE A 120 -0.88 -1.98 -9.69
C PHE A 120 -1.21 -2.81 -8.45
N THR A 121 -0.27 -3.63 -8.03
CA THR A 121 -0.37 -4.48 -6.85
C THR A 121 0.62 -4.02 -5.79
N VAL A 122 0.12 -3.79 -4.58
CA VAL A 122 0.93 -3.41 -3.41
C VAL A 122 1.12 -4.65 -2.56
N ASN A 123 2.38 -5.03 -2.35
CA ASN A 123 2.78 -6.19 -1.57
C ASN A 123 3.43 -5.70 -0.28
N LEU A 124 2.83 -6.01 0.86
CA LEU A 124 3.31 -5.59 2.17
C LEU A 124 3.65 -6.81 3.01
N PHE A 125 4.93 -6.98 3.32
CA PHE A 125 5.42 -8.00 4.23
C PHE A 125 5.26 -7.50 5.66
N TYR A 126 4.59 -8.32 6.48
CA TYR A 126 4.34 -7.97 7.86
C TYR A 126 4.56 -9.16 8.79
N VAL A 127 4.93 -8.85 10.03
CA VAL A 127 4.97 -9.81 11.14
C VAL A 127 3.80 -9.56 12.08
N ILE A 128 3.18 -10.64 12.53
CA ILE A 128 2.08 -10.61 13.51
C ILE A 128 2.32 -11.68 14.57
N THR A 129 2.09 -11.31 15.83
CA THR A 129 2.09 -12.23 16.95
C THR A 129 0.64 -12.66 17.18
N GLU A 130 0.39 -13.96 17.20
CA GLU A 130 -0.93 -14.54 17.46
C GLU A 130 -1.15 -14.80 18.95
#